data_AF-A0A914CDP3-F1
#
_entry.id   AF-A0A914CDP3-F1
#
_cell.length_a   1.000
_cell.length_b   1.000
_cell.length_c   1.000
_cell.angle_alpha   90.00
_cell.angle_beta   90.00
_cell.angle_gamma   90.00
#
_symmetry.space_group_name_H-M   'P 1'
#
loop_
_entity.id
_entity.type
_entity.pdbx_description
1 polymer ?
#
loop_
_entity_poly.entity_id
_entity_poly.type
_entity_poly.pdbx_seq_one_letter_code
_entity_poly.pdbx_strand_id
1 'polypeptide(L)'
;MAIIGAVKKVFPGAQIIGCLFHLYQNWRKQLRKLLMLDRVDNELNLDRDWRSLKALAYTPTQEVVAAYEVLIRSPDFDREFWAPFLGYLEVHYIGQYRFGIRGDGQFKRAMWNVYDRTIENGMRTNNSVEGFHMRINTFFEVTHPTLWKFIARLRKFEEIVYKELRSWENGQLPPKRKLWERVNHNKKIACDKFTDVVNGQMTRLDYLKLIGRTLVKPT
;
A
#
# COMPACT_ATOMS: atom_id res chain seq x y z
N MET A 1 9.96 -4.56 -13.84
CA MET A 1 11.14 -3.69 -14.14
C MET A 1 11.03 -3.02 -15.50
N ALA A 2 10.62 -3.72 -16.58
CA ALA A 2 10.55 -3.14 -17.93
C ALA A 2 9.69 -1.85 -18.04
N ILE A 3 8.50 -1.81 -17.43
CA ILE A 3 7.62 -0.62 -17.45
C ILE A 3 8.27 0.58 -16.75
N ILE A 4 8.94 0.37 -15.61
CA ILE A 4 9.62 1.45 -14.86
C ILE A 4 10.72 2.07 -15.72
N GLY A 5 11.49 1.24 -16.41
CA GLY A 5 12.54 1.70 -17.33
C GLY A 5 11.97 2.48 -18.52
N ALA A 6 10.91 1.96 -19.15
CA ALA A 6 10.25 2.62 -20.27
C ALA A 6 9.65 3.98 -19.88
N VAL A 7 8.95 4.06 -18.74
CA VAL A 7 8.35 5.31 -18.24
C VAL A 7 9.43 6.35 -17.96
N LYS A 8 10.53 5.99 -17.29
CA LYS A 8 11.63 6.94 -17.05
C LYS A 8 12.31 7.41 -18.32
N LYS A 9 12.39 6.55 -19.34
CA LYS A 9 12.97 6.91 -20.64
C LYS A 9 12.12 7.96 -21.37
N VAL A 10 10.79 7.78 -21.36
CA VAL A 10 9.86 8.67 -22.08
C VAL A 10 9.49 9.90 -21.25
N PHE A 11 9.39 9.76 -19.93
CA PHE A 11 9.01 10.81 -18.99
C PHE A 11 10.05 10.90 -17.85
N PRO A 12 11.23 11.51 -18.09
CA PRO A 12 12.31 11.55 -17.09
C PRO A 12 11.94 12.26 -15.78
N GLY A 13 11.04 13.24 -15.84
CA GLY A 13 10.54 13.96 -14.67
C GLY A 13 9.40 13.25 -13.92
N ALA A 14 8.89 12.12 -14.43
CA ALA A 14 7.82 11.41 -13.77
C ALA A 14 8.31 10.72 -12.50
N GLN A 15 7.66 11.02 -11.38
CA GLN A 15 7.89 10.30 -10.13
C GLN A 15 7.24 8.91 -10.21
N ILE A 16 8.05 7.86 -10.08
CA ILE A 16 7.54 6.49 -10.04
C ILE A 16 7.16 6.14 -8.61
N ILE A 17 5.87 5.93 -8.42
CA ILE A 17 5.27 5.66 -7.11
C ILE A 17 4.67 4.25 -7.12
N GLY A 18 4.97 3.50 -6.08
CA GLY A 18 4.40 2.18 -5.83
C GLY A 18 2.98 2.25 -5.28
N CYS A 19 2.15 1.31 -5.72
CA CYS A 19 0.83 1.08 -5.16
C CYS A 19 0.92 0.19 -3.91
N LEU A 20 0.34 0.65 -2.80
CA LEU A 20 0.35 -0.08 -1.52
C LEU A 20 -0.36 -1.44 -1.60
N PHE A 21 -1.45 -1.52 -2.38
CA PHE A 21 -2.17 -2.78 -2.59
C PHE A 21 -1.25 -3.83 -3.21
N HIS A 22 -0.51 -3.46 -4.26
CA HIS A 22 0.43 -4.36 -4.92
C HIS A 22 1.63 -4.71 -4.04
N LEU A 23 2.10 -3.77 -3.21
CA LEU A 23 3.15 -4.05 -2.21
C LEU A 23 2.70 -5.17 -1.27
N TYR A 24 1.55 -5.01 -0.62
CA TYR A 24 1.04 -6.00 0.33
C TYR A 24 0.60 -7.30 -0.34
N GLN A 25 0.08 -7.24 -1.57
CA GLN A 25 -0.20 -8.45 -2.35
C GLN A 25 1.08 -9.24 -2.63
N ASN A 26 2.17 -8.55 -2.99
CA ASN A 26 3.46 -9.17 -3.23
C ASN A 26 4.06 -9.79 -1.95
N TRP A 27 4.02 -9.05 -0.84
CA TRP A 27 4.45 -9.58 0.46
C TRP A 27 3.63 -10.79 0.89
N ARG A 28 2.30 -10.76 0.72
CA ARG A 28 1.43 -11.91 1.03
C ARG A 28 1.71 -13.11 0.11
N LYS A 29 2.03 -12.89 -1.16
CA LYS A 29 2.49 -13.96 -2.07
C LYS A 29 3.80 -14.57 -1.58
N GLN A 30 4.73 -13.76 -1.06
CA GLN A 30 5.97 -14.27 -0.49
C GLN A 30 5.72 -15.09 0.78
N LEU A 31 4.84 -14.66 1.68
CA LEU A 31 4.46 -15.46 2.86
C LEU A 31 3.88 -16.82 2.49
N ARG A 32 3.10 -16.91 1.40
CA ARG A 32 2.63 -18.21 0.89
C ARG A 32 3.76 -19.10 0.41
N LYS A 33 4.72 -18.53 -0.35
CA LYS A 33 5.88 -19.28 -0.83
C LYS A 33 6.74 -19.81 0.31
N LEU A 34 6.80 -19.08 1.42
CA LEU A 34 7.51 -19.47 2.64
C LEU A 34 6.67 -20.38 3.55
N LEU A 35 5.43 -20.74 3.17
CA LEU A 35 4.49 -21.54 3.97
C LEU A 35 4.14 -20.91 5.34
N MET A 36 4.26 -19.59 5.46
CA MET A 36 4.02 -18.85 6.71
C MET A 36 2.61 -18.27 6.80
N LEU A 37 1.92 -18.15 5.66
CA LEU A 37 0.70 -17.34 5.58
C LEU A 37 -0.42 -17.83 6.51
N ASP A 38 -0.63 -19.14 6.56
CA ASP A 38 -1.71 -19.73 7.36
C ASP A 38 -1.56 -19.40 8.85
N ARG A 39 -0.36 -19.61 9.41
CA ARG A 39 -0.04 -19.23 10.78
C ARG A 39 -0.20 -17.73 11.03
N VAL A 40 0.25 -16.89 10.10
CA VAL A 40 0.09 -15.42 10.21
C VAL A 40 -1.37 -15.00 10.23
N ASP A 41 -2.25 -15.68 9.49
CA ASP A 41 -3.68 -15.34 9.44
C ASP A 41 -4.45 -15.85 10.68
N ASN A 42 -3.97 -16.93 11.33
CA ASN A 42 -4.68 -17.62 12.41
C ASN A 42 -4.10 -17.34 13.82
N GLU A 43 -2.84 -16.92 13.95
CA GLU A 43 -2.17 -16.66 15.22
C GLU A 43 -2.08 -15.14 15.50
N LEU A 44 -2.68 -14.71 16.62
CA LEU A 44 -2.84 -13.28 16.94
C LEU A 44 -1.51 -12.53 17.12
N ASN A 45 -0.49 -13.17 17.67
CA ASN A 45 0.85 -12.60 17.81
C ASN A 45 1.49 -12.37 16.43
N LEU A 46 1.40 -13.35 15.53
CA LEU A 46 1.95 -13.26 14.19
C LEU A 46 1.20 -12.22 13.33
N ASP A 47 -0.13 -12.11 13.45
CA ASP A 47 -0.87 -11.05 12.79
C ASP A 47 -0.48 -9.64 13.31
N ARG A 48 -0.17 -9.50 14.61
CA ARG A 48 0.33 -8.22 15.17
C ARG A 48 1.69 -7.85 14.59
N ASP A 49 2.61 -8.81 14.50
CA ASP A 49 3.92 -8.60 13.88
C ASP A 49 3.77 -8.24 12.40
N TRP A 50 2.92 -8.97 11.68
CA TRP A 50 2.59 -8.71 10.29
C TRP A 50 2.05 -7.29 10.06
N ARG A 51 1.16 -6.82 10.95
CA ARG A 51 0.64 -5.45 10.91
C ARG A 51 1.71 -4.41 11.19
N SER A 52 2.65 -4.70 12.09
CA SER A 52 3.79 -3.82 12.38
C SER A 52 4.79 -3.76 11.22
N LEU A 53 5.04 -4.88 10.53
CA LEU A 53 5.85 -4.91 9.30
C LEU A 53 5.21 -4.09 8.18
N LYS A 54 3.89 -4.21 7.98
CA LYS A 54 3.14 -3.37 7.04
C LYS A 54 3.21 -1.88 7.42
N ALA A 55 3.20 -1.56 8.71
CA ALA A 55 3.26 -0.17 9.19
C ALA A 55 4.54 0.57 8.76
N LEU A 56 5.62 -0.14 8.40
CA LEU A 56 6.85 0.48 7.86
C LEU A 56 6.58 1.30 6.59
N ALA A 57 5.59 0.93 5.78
CA ALA A 57 5.20 1.73 4.60
C ALA A 57 4.64 3.11 4.97
N TYR A 58 4.16 3.26 6.20
CA TYR A 58 3.64 4.50 6.75
C TYR A 58 4.63 5.16 7.71
N THR A 59 5.91 4.79 7.71
CA THR A 59 6.94 5.51 8.50
C THR A 59 7.61 6.54 7.59
N PRO A 60 8.00 7.75 8.04
CA PRO A 60 8.77 8.66 7.20
C PRO A 60 9.94 7.95 6.54
N THR A 61 10.17 8.19 5.24
CA THR A 61 11.09 7.38 4.42
C THR A 61 12.49 7.25 5.03
N GLN A 62 12.99 8.31 5.68
CA GLN A 62 14.30 8.34 6.35
C GLN A 62 14.34 7.50 7.64
N GLU A 63 13.20 7.33 8.30
CA GLU A 63 13.04 6.66 9.59
C GLU A 63 12.72 5.17 9.48
N VAL A 64 12.38 4.69 8.27
CA VAL A 64 12.00 3.30 7.99
C VAL A 64 13.04 2.31 8.52
N VAL A 65 14.33 2.58 8.31
CA VAL A 65 15.41 1.68 8.75
C VAL A 65 15.46 1.63 10.27
N ALA A 66 15.47 2.78 10.95
CA ALA A 66 15.49 2.84 12.40
C ALA A 66 14.25 2.15 13.02
N ALA A 67 13.07 2.37 12.45
CA ALA A 67 11.84 1.73 12.90
C ALA A 67 11.86 0.22 12.69
N TYR A 68 12.35 -0.27 11.55
CA TYR A 68 12.54 -1.70 11.27
C TYR A 68 13.50 -2.35 12.28
N GLU A 69 14.63 -1.71 12.55
CA GLU A 69 15.67 -2.18 13.46
C GLU A 69 15.17 -2.28 14.91
N VAL A 70 14.35 -1.32 15.36
CA VAL A 70 13.69 -1.36 16.67
C VAL A 70 12.63 -2.48 16.72
N LEU A 71 11.85 -2.65 15.65
CA LEU A 71 10.82 -3.67 15.58
C LEU A 71 11.40 -5.09 15.71
N ILE A 72 12.42 -5.44 14.91
CA ILE A 72 12.97 -6.81 14.89
C ILE A 72 13.80 -7.15 16.13
N ARG A 73 14.20 -6.15 16.93
CA ARG A 73 14.87 -6.35 18.23
C ARG A 73 13.90 -6.34 19.40
N SER A 74 12.63 -6.01 19.17
CA SER A 74 11.61 -6.01 20.21
C SER A 74 11.43 -7.42 20.78
N PRO A 75 11.34 -7.58 22.11
CA PRO A 75 11.10 -8.89 22.72
C PRO A 75 9.74 -9.48 22.32
N ASP A 76 8.76 -8.63 22.00
CA ASP A 76 7.42 -9.04 21.55
C ASP A 76 7.39 -9.60 20.12
N PHE A 77 8.45 -9.41 19.33
CA PHE A 77 8.49 -9.77 17.91
C PHE A 77 9.12 -11.14 17.72
N ASP A 78 8.42 -12.08 17.08
CA ASP A 78 8.92 -13.44 16.87
C ASP A 78 9.96 -13.49 15.73
N ARG A 79 11.17 -13.03 16.04
CA ARG A 79 12.24 -12.89 15.05
C ARG A 79 12.61 -14.21 14.40
N GLU A 80 12.54 -15.32 15.14
CA GLU A 80 12.89 -16.64 14.63
C GLU A 80 11.88 -17.09 13.57
N PHE A 81 10.59 -16.98 13.87
CA PHE A 81 9.54 -17.25 12.89
C PHE A 81 9.67 -16.34 11.66
N TRP A 82 9.90 -15.04 11.86
CA TRP A 82 9.94 -14.06 10.77
C TRP A 82 11.23 -14.08 9.95
N ALA A 83 12.30 -14.75 10.40
CA ALA A 83 13.63 -14.69 9.80
C ALA A 83 13.66 -14.89 8.26
N PRO A 84 12.95 -15.88 7.67
CA PRO A 84 12.94 -16.07 6.22
C PRO A 84 12.31 -14.89 5.46
N PHE A 85 11.26 -14.29 6.02
CA PHE A 85 10.60 -13.12 5.44
C PHE A 85 11.39 -11.83 5.67
N LEU A 86 12.06 -11.68 6.82
CA LEU A 86 12.97 -10.57 7.07
C LEU A 86 14.10 -10.55 6.04
N GLY A 87 14.73 -11.70 5.76
CA GLY A 87 15.75 -11.78 4.70
C GLY A 87 15.23 -11.34 3.33
N TYR A 88 13.99 -11.69 3.00
CA TYR A 88 13.32 -11.19 1.80
C TYR A 88 13.14 -9.66 1.83
N LEU A 89 12.66 -9.09 2.94
CA LEU A 89 12.48 -7.64 3.09
C LEU A 89 13.80 -6.88 2.97
N GLU A 90 14.87 -7.39 3.56
CA GLU A 90 16.19 -6.75 3.52
C GLU A 90 16.77 -6.71 2.11
N VAL A 91 16.64 -7.78 1.34
CA VAL A 91 17.10 -7.81 -0.06
C VAL A 91 16.30 -6.84 -0.93
N HIS A 92 14.97 -6.80 -0.76
CA HIS A 92 14.10 -6.15 -1.75
C HIS A 92 13.64 -4.74 -1.36
N TYR A 93 13.51 -4.41 -0.08
CA TYR A 93 12.81 -3.21 0.37
C TYR A 93 13.58 -2.36 1.38
N ILE A 94 14.10 -2.98 2.44
CA ILE A 94 14.77 -2.29 3.54
C ILE A 94 16.22 -1.96 3.17
N GLY A 95 16.89 -2.88 2.47
CA GLY A 95 18.32 -2.85 2.16
C GLY A 95 19.11 -3.72 3.13
N GLN A 96 20.21 -4.33 2.68
CA GLN A 96 21.02 -5.22 3.52
C GLN A 96 22.09 -4.45 4.30
N TYR A 97 22.41 -4.92 5.50
CA TYR A 97 23.53 -4.41 6.29
C TYR A 97 24.83 -5.06 5.83
N ARG A 98 25.79 -4.29 5.33
CA ARG A 98 27.11 -4.77 4.89
C ARG A 98 28.17 -3.75 5.31
N PHE A 99 29.26 -4.23 5.92
CA PHE A 99 30.42 -3.40 6.31
C PHE A 99 30.05 -2.14 7.13
N GLY A 100 29.13 -2.28 8.08
CA GLY A 100 28.73 -1.15 8.94
C GLY A 100 27.68 -0.20 8.34
N ILE A 101 27.30 -0.40 7.08
CA ILE A 101 26.38 0.49 6.35
C ILE A 101 25.18 -0.33 5.85
N ARG A 102 23.96 0.20 6.02
CA ARG A 102 22.77 -0.37 5.38
C ARG A 102 22.58 0.29 4.01
N GLY A 103 22.61 -0.53 2.96
CA GLY A 103 22.37 -0.07 1.59
C GLY A 103 20.87 0.15 1.30
N ASP A 104 20.55 0.36 0.03
CA ASP A 104 19.18 0.31 -0.46
C ASP A 104 18.76 -1.12 -0.80
N GLY A 105 17.46 -1.42 -0.65
CA GLY A 105 16.87 -2.61 -1.24
C GLY A 105 16.74 -2.46 -2.76
N GLN A 106 16.43 -3.57 -3.44
CA GLN A 106 16.15 -3.56 -4.89
C GLN A 106 15.10 -2.50 -5.29
N PHE A 107 14.09 -2.29 -4.45
CA PHE A 107 13.12 -1.21 -4.54
C PHE A 107 13.45 -0.12 -3.52
N LYS A 108 13.79 1.07 -4.02
CA LYS A 108 14.08 2.24 -3.17
C LYS A 108 12.92 2.51 -2.20
N ARG A 109 13.23 2.84 -0.94
CA ARG A 109 12.23 3.11 0.10
C ARG A 109 11.19 4.15 -0.31
N ALA A 110 11.63 5.27 -0.89
CA ALA A 110 10.76 6.33 -1.39
C ALA A 110 9.75 5.86 -2.47
N MET A 111 10.03 4.77 -3.19
CA MET A 111 9.11 4.24 -4.19
C MET A 111 7.89 3.57 -3.55
N TRP A 112 8.09 2.76 -2.51
CA TRP A 112 7.02 1.94 -1.92
C TRP A 112 6.41 2.56 -0.66
N ASN A 113 7.08 3.55 -0.07
CA ASN A 113 6.60 4.30 1.07
C ASN A 113 5.35 5.14 0.72
N VAL A 114 4.45 5.29 1.69
CA VAL A 114 3.18 6.02 1.56
C VAL A 114 3.01 7.11 2.62
N TYR A 115 4.00 7.38 3.47
CA TYR A 115 3.86 8.33 4.59
C TYR A 115 3.42 9.72 4.12
N ASP A 116 4.24 10.39 3.30
CA ASP A 116 3.96 11.76 2.83
C ASP A 116 2.60 11.84 2.14
N ARG A 117 2.33 10.89 1.25
CA ARG A 117 1.04 10.75 0.55
C ARG A 117 -0.12 10.55 1.52
N THR A 118 0.09 9.89 2.66
CA THR A 118 -0.98 9.69 3.64
C THR A 118 -1.30 11.00 4.37
N ILE A 119 -0.28 11.78 4.73
CA ILE A 119 -0.45 13.10 5.36
C ILE A 119 -1.10 14.09 4.40
N GLU A 120 -0.70 14.07 3.13
CA GLU A 120 -1.19 14.97 2.08
C GLU A 120 -2.56 14.56 1.51
N ASN A 121 -3.21 13.52 2.05
CA ASN A 121 -4.44 12.94 1.49
C ASN A 121 -4.31 12.44 0.03
N GLY A 122 -3.09 12.11 -0.40
CA GLY A 122 -2.77 11.55 -1.70
C GLY A 122 -3.22 10.10 -1.90
N MET A 123 -3.18 9.66 -3.16
CA MET A 123 -3.52 8.30 -3.54
C MET A 123 -2.43 7.29 -3.13
N ARG A 124 -2.82 6.29 -2.33
CA ARG A 124 -1.94 5.20 -1.85
C ARG A 124 -2.13 3.91 -2.64
N THR A 125 -3.33 3.75 -3.19
CA THR A 125 -3.71 2.62 -4.04
C THR A 125 -4.30 3.16 -5.34
N ASN A 126 -4.40 2.29 -6.32
CA ASN A 126 -5.05 2.50 -7.61
C ASN A 126 -6.53 2.06 -7.59
N ASN A 127 -7.20 2.09 -6.44
CA ASN A 127 -8.58 1.60 -6.29
C ASN A 127 -9.57 2.27 -7.26
N SER A 128 -9.36 3.55 -7.58
CA SER A 128 -10.17 4.27 -8.57
C SER A 128 -10.03 3.66 -9.97
N VAL A 129 -8.79 3.36 -10.37
CA VAL A 129 -8.47 2.72 -11.66
C VAL A 129 -8.97 1.28 -11.69
N GLU A 130 -8.78 0.51 -10.62
CA GLU A 130 -9.28 -0.86 -10.51
C GLU A 130 -10.82 -0.90 -10.51
N GLY A 131 -11.47 0.04 -9.82
CA GLY A 131 -12.92 0.20 -9.83
C GLY A 131 -13.44 0.57 -11.22
N PHE A 132 -12.74 1.45 -11.94
CA PHE A 132 -13.06 1.76 -13.33
C PHE A 132 -12.92 0.54 -14.24
N HIS A 133 -11.80 -0.19 -14.17
CA HIS A 133 -11.60 -1.42 -14.95
C HIS A 133 -12.64 -2.49 -14.63
N MET A 134 -12.98 -2.68 -13.36
CA MET A 134 -14.04 -3.61 -12.96
C MET A 134 -15.38 -3.20 -13.57
N ARG A 135 -15.75 -1.93 -13.44
CA ARG A 135 -17.00 -1.39 -13.99
C ARG A 135 -17.06 -1.58 -15.51
N ILE A 136 -15.95 -1.32 -16.23
CA ILE A 136 -15.87 -1.56 -17.67
C ILE A 136 -16.03 -3.06 -17.98
N ASN A 137 -15.30 -3.93 -17.29
CA ASN A 137 -15.33 -5.37 -17.56
C ASN A 137 -16.71 -5.97 -17.31
N THR A 138 -17.37 -5.56 -16.22
CA THR A 138 -18.75 -5.95 -15.94
C THR A 138 -19.70 -5.43 -17.03
N PHE A 139 -19.49 -4.22 -17.55
CA PHE A 139 -20.34 -3.64 -18.61
C PHE A 139 -20.19 -4.35 -19.96
N PHE A 140 -18.99 -4.83 -20.29
CA PHE A 140 -18.74 -5.57 -21.53
C PHE A 140 -19.37 -6.96 -21.51
N GLU A 141 -19.54 -7.59 -20.34
CA GLU A 141 -20.17 -8.91 -20.12
C GLU A 141 -19.49 -10.10 -20.84
N VAL A 142 -18.50 -9.84 -21.71
CA VAL A 142 -17.74 -10.84 -22.46
C VAL A 142 -16.24 -10.55 -22.38
N THR A 143 -15.43 -11.60 -22.25
CA THR A 143 -13.97 -11.49 -22.12
C THR A 143 -13.30 -11.07 -23.42
N HIS A 144 -13.83 -11.51 -24.57
CA HIS A 144 -13.25 -11.29 -25.90
C HIS A 144 -14.32 -10.82 -26.90
N PRO A 145 -14.78 -9.56 -26.83
CA PRO A 145 -15.71 -9.02 -27.80
C PRO A 145 -15.07 -8.89 -29.19
N THR A 146 -15.86 -9.07 -30.25
CA THR A 146 -15.43 -8.66 -31.60
C THR A 146 -15.22 -7.15 -31.63
N LEU A 147 -14.38 -6.64 -32.55
CA LEU A 147 -14.09 -5.20 -32.66
C LEU A 147 -15.37 -4.35 -32.73
N TRP A 148 -16.36 -4.79 -33.51
CA TRP A 148 -17.65 -4.08 -33.63
C TRP A 148 -18.45 -4.07 -32.33
N LYS A 149 -18.53 -5.20 -31.62
CA LYS A 149 -19.19 -5.27 -30.31
C LYS A 149 -18.44 -4.43 -29.28
N PHE A 150 -17.11 -4.42 -29.35
CA PHE A 150 -16.26 -3.62 -28.48
C PHE A 150 -16.56 -2.13 -28.65
N ILE A 151 -16.50 -1.61 -29.88
CA ILE A 151 -16.79 -0.20 -30.19
C ILE A 151 -18.22 0.18 -29.76
N ALA A 152 -19.21 -0.67 -30.10
CA ALA A 152 -20.60 -0.39 -29.75
C ALA A 152 -20.83 -0.31 -28.23
N ARG A 153 -20.22 -1.23 -27.46
CA ARG A 153 -20.28 -1.20 -26.00
C ARG A 153 -19.52 -0.01 -25.43
N LEU A 154 -18.34 0.32 -25.96
CA LEU A 154 -17.56 1.46 -25.49
C LEU A 154 -18.34 2.78 -25.63
N ARG A 155 -19.01 3.01 -26.78
CA ARG A 155 -19.88 4.19 -26.99
C ARG A 155 -21.04 4.26 -26.00
N LYS A 156 -21.68 3.12 -25.69
CA LYS A 156 -22.74 3.06 -24.67
C LYS A 156 -22.21 3.35 -23.28
N PHE A 157 -21.04 2.83 -22.94
CA PHE A 157 -20.39 3.09 -21.66
C PHE A 157 -20.05 4.58 -21.50
N GLU A 158 -19.48 5.19 -22.55
CA GLU A 158 -19.19 6.62 -22.62
C GLU A 158 -20.46 7.47 -22.40
N GLU A 159 -21.58 7.13 -23.04
CA GLU A 159 -22.84 7.83 -22.86
C GLU A 159 -23.31 7.82 -21.39
N ILE A 160 -23.16 6.67 -20.69
CA ILE A 160 -23.50 6.54 -19.27
C ILE A 160 -22.59 7.43 -18.42
N VAL A 161 -21.27 7.38 -18.66
CA VAL A 161 -20.29 8.18 -17.92
C VAL A 161 -20.54 9.68 -18.11
N TYR A 162 -20.86 10.13 -19.32
CA TYR A 162 -21.21 11.54 -19.57
C TYR A 162 -22.49 11.96 -18.85
N LYS A 163 -23.52 11.10 -18.80
CA LYS A 163 -24.74 11.39 -18.05
C LYS A 163 -24.46 11.54 -16.56
N GLU A 164 -23.62 10.67 -15.99
CA GLU A 164 -23.17 10.78 -14.60
C GLU A 164 -22.39 12.07 -14.36
N LEU A 165 -21.45 12.42 -15.24
CA LEU A 165 -20.65 13.64 -15.11
C LEU A 165 -21.54 14.90 -15.08
N ARG A 166 -22.51 15.01 -16.00
CA ARG A 166 -23.48 16.12 -16.01
C ARG A 166 -24.35 16.15 -14.75
N SER A 167 -24.76 14.98 -14.25
CA SER A 167 -25.50 14.90 -12.98
C SER A 167 -24.67 15.46 -11.83
N TRP A 168 -23.37 15.16 -11.78
CA TRP A 168 -22.45 15.69 -10.77
C TRP A 168 -22.23 17.20 -10.89
N GLU A 169 -22.08 17.72 -12.12
CA GLU A 169 -22.00 19.16 -12.40
C GLU A 169 -23.25 19.92 -11.92
N ASN A 170 -24.41 19.26 -11.98
CA ASN A 170 -25.68 19.79 -11.47
C ASN A 170 -25.87 19.56 -9.95
N GLY A 171 -24.83 19.16 -9.22
CA GLY A 171 -24.86 18.97 -7.77
C GLY A 171 -25.40 17.63 -7.28
N GLN A 172 -25.82 16.73 -8.18
CA GLN A 172 -26.26 15.37 -7.84
C GLN A 172 -25.04 14.45 -7.67
N LEU A 173 -24.23 14.73 -6.65
CA LEU A 173 -23.02 13.97 -6.37
C LEU A 173 -23.33 12.54 -5.89
N PRO A 174 -22.48 11.55 -6.22
CA PRO A 174 -22.68 10.19 -5.77
C PRO A 174 -22.50 10.12 -4.25
N PRO A 175 -23.21 9.21 -3.56
CA PRO A 175 -23.13 9.09 -2.11
C PRO A 175 -21.70 8.74 -1.69
N LYS A 176 -21.15 9.55 -0.78
CA LYS A 176 -19.84 9.29 -0.19
C LYS A 176 -19.88 8.00 0.63
N ARG A 177 -18.88 7.13 0.41
CA ARG A 177 -18.71 5.91 1.21
C ARG A 177 -18.05 6.27 2.55
N LYS A 178 -18.87 6.73 3.51
CA LYS A 178 -18.44 7.20 4.86
C LYS A 178 -17.43 6.29 5.56
N LEU A 179 -17.56 4.97 5.39
CA LEU A 179 -16.63 3.98 5.95
C LEU A 179 -15.19 4.20 5.48
N TRP A 180 -14.98 4.36 4.17
CA TRP A 180 -13.63 4.50 3.59
C TRP A 180 -13.02 5.86 3.88
N GLU A 181 -13.84 6.91 3.97
CA GLU A 181 -13.40 8.22 4.44
C GLU A 181 -12.88 8.13 5.88
N ARG A 182 -13.64 7.49 6.77
CA ARG A 182 -13.23 7.26 8.16
C ARG A 182 -11.95 6.43 8.26
N VAL A 183 -11.84 5.34 7.50
CA VAL A 183 -10.62 4.50 7.48
C VAL A 183 -9.40 5.30 6.99
N ASN A 184 -9.58 6.14 5.96
CA ASN A 184 -8.50 6.97 5.44
C ASN A 184 -8.09 8.06 6.42
N HIS A 185 -9.07 8.70 7.05
CA HIS A 185 -8.87 9.70 8.09
C HIS A 185 -8.12 9.13 9.30
N ASN A 186 -8.51 7.96 9.79
CA ASN A 186 -7.85 7.29 10.92
C ASN A 186 -6.38 6.97 10.61
N LYS A 187 -6.09 6.53 9.37
CA LYS A 187 -4.71 6.28 8.93
C LYS A 187 -3.89 7.57 8.90
N LYS A 188 -4.48 8.69 8.45
CA LYS A 188 -3.83 10.00 8.45
C LYS A 188 -3.52 10.45 9.88
N ILE A 189 -4.51 10.45 10.78
CA ILE A 189 -4.29 10.79 12.19
C ILE A 189 -3.17 9.94 12.80
N ALA A 190 -3.18 8.62 12.53
CA ALA A 190 -2.15 7.74 13.06
C ALA A 190 -0.76 8.03 12.48
N CYS A 191 -0.66 8.44 11.20
CA CYS A 191 0.61 8.86 10.60
C CYS A 191 1.09 10.19 11.16
N ASP A 192 0.19 11.16 11.37
CA ASP A 192 0.51 12.46 11.95
C ASP A 192 1.16 12.31 13.33
N LYS A 193 0.81 11.27 14.10
CA LYS A 193 1.44 10.94 15.39
C LYS A 193 2.93 10.57 15.32
N PHE A 194 3.54 10.49 14.14
CA PHE A 194 4.99 10.37 14.07
C PHE A 194 5.70 11.61 14.66
N THR A 195 5.04 12.78 14.70
CA THR A 195 5.57 13.96 15.40
C THR A 195 5.82 13.70 16.88
N ASP A 196 4.97 12.89 17.54
CA ASP A 196 5.16 12.48 18.94
C ASP A 196 6.44 11.64 19.10
N VAL A 197 6.84 10.89 18.07
CA VAL A 197 8.12 10.15 18.05
C VAL A 197 9.30 11.12 17.96
N VAL A 198 9.19 12.13 17.10
CA VAL A 198 10.22 13.19 16.96
C VAL A 198 10.38 13.96 18.27
N ASN A 199 9.28 14.22 18.96
CA ASN A 199 9.24 14.95 20.24
C ASN A 199 9.61 14.08 21.45
N GLY A 200 9.93 12.78 21.27
CA GLY A 200 10.28 11.87 22.35
C GLY A 200 9.10 11.45 23.24
N GLN A 201 7.87 11.72 22.83
CA GLN A 201 6.63 11.40 23.56
C GLN A 201 6.09 10.00 23.21
N MET A 202 6.55 9.42 22.11
CA MET A 202 6.16 8.08 21.63
C MET A 202 7.39 7.32 21.13
N THR A 203 7.45 6.01 21.37
CA THR A 203 8.52 5.20 20.78
C THR A 203 8.20 4.85 19.33
N ARG A 204 9.23 4.56 18.52
CA ARG A 204 9.04 4.04 17.15
C ARG A 204 8.21 2.75 17.14
N LEU A 205 8.38 1.89 18.16
CA LEU A 205 7.62 0.65 18.29
C LEU A 205 6.13 0.91 18.54
N ASP A 206 5.81 1.85 19.43
CA ASP A 206 4.42 2.24 19.71
C ASP A 206 3.75 2.86 18.49
N TYR A 207 4.48 3.65 17.72
CA TYR A 207 4.01 4.19 16.45
C TYR A 207 3.65 3.07 15.46
N LEU A 208 4.52 2.07 15.27
CA LEU A 208 4.25 0.94 14.39
C LEU A 208 3.03 0.13 14.85
N LYS A 209 2.90 -0.10 16.15
CA LYS A 209 1.73 -0.76 16.76
C LYS A 209 0.45 0.06 16.54
N LEU A 210 0.50 1.39 16.69
CA LEU A 210 -0.61 2.31 16.44
C LEU A 210 -1.09 2.24 14.99
N ILE A 211 -0.17 2.39 14.02
CA ILE A 211 -0.48 2.25 12.60
C ILE A 211 -1.04 0.86 12.32
N GLY A 212 -0.41 -0.19 12.86
CA GLY A 212 -0.83 -1.58 12.69
C GLY A 212 -2.29 -1.81 13.04
N ARG A 213 -2.80 -1.18 14.11
CA ARG A 213 -4.23 -1.25 14.51
C ARG A 213 -5.17 -0.66 13.44
N THR A 214 -4.73 0.32 12.66
CA THR A 214 -5.51 0.90 11.54
C THR A 214 -5.53 0.02 10.28
N LEU A 215 -4.67 -1.01 10.22
CA LEU A 215 -4.52 -1.91 9.07
C LEU A 215 -5.35 -3.19 9.18
N VAL A 216 -6.22 -3.28 10.19
CA VAL A 216 -7.22 -4.34 10.30
C VAL A 216 -8.25 -4.16 9.18
N LYS A 217 -8.69 -5.25 8.55
CA LYS A 217 -9.80 -5.17 7.58
C LYS A 217 -11.01 -4.59 8.31
N PRO A 218 -11.66 -3.53 7.79
CA PRO A 218 -12.90 -3.08 8.37
C PRO A 218 -13.90 -4.25 8.31
N THR A 219 -14.37 -4.67 9.49
CA THR A 219 -15.54 -5.56 9.66
C THR A 219 -16.80 -4.87 9.21
#